data_AF-A0A2G9HYI1-F1
#
_entry.id   AF-A0A2G9HYI1-F1
#
_cell.length_a   1.000
_cell.length_b   1.000
_cell.length_c   1.000
_cell.angle_alpha   90.00
_cell.angle_beta   90.00
_cell.angle_gamma   90.00
#
_symmetry.space_group_name_H-M   'P 1'
#
loop_
_entity.id
_entity.type
_entity.pdbx_description
1 polymer ?
#
loop_
_entity_poly.entity_id
_entity_poly.type
_entity_poly.pdbx_seq_one_letter_code
_entity_poly.pdbx_strand_id
1 'polypeptide(L)'
;MVMTLSPMVQVSCDICSVAQKQGLYFKVDIPLWILFPKDYVSCVPKSSELAFLQRRQGLRAIAAIKHHHRGQSDQPLMISNAGEKKLMQKRGKKEHHLWRKRDSASSGQKALNLVHTISGLPNEKEAVYGALDKWIAWETEYPLIAAAKALRILRKRNQWKRIIQVVKWMLSKGQGATMATYDCLLLAFDMERRVDEAEILWNIILHSHNRSISKRLFSRMISLCDHHNVPDKVIEVFADMEELGVKPDEDTVRRVARAFEVVGQVDKQRLVMKKYGSKWKYIHFKGERVRVNEIS
;
A
#
# COMPACT_ATOMS: atom_id res chain seq x y z
N MET A 1 -65.75 16.10 11.12
CA MET A 1 -64.74 15.47 11.99
C MET A 1 -64.92 13.95 11.97
N VAL A 2 -64.44 13.27 10.93
CA VAL A 2 -64.03 11.84 10.97
C VAL A 2 -62.98 11.71 9.86
N MET A 3 -61.72 11.41 10.22
CA MET A 3 -60.70 11.00 9.24
C MET A 3 -60.53 9.50 9.38
N THR A 4 -60.82 8.74 8.32
CA THR A 4 -60.55 7.30 8.26
C THR A 4 -59.09 7.05 7.91
N LEU A 5 -58.45 6.15 8.65
CA LEU A 5 -57.03 5.83 8.53
C LEU A 5 -56.80 4.64 7.58
N SER A 6 -55.89 4.81 6.61
CA SER A 6 -54.98 3.77 6.07
C SER A 6 -55.63 2.59 5.30
N PRO A 7 -54.89 1.78 4.48
CA PRO A 7 -53.54 1.28 4.75
C PRO A 7 -52.44 1.61 3.73
N MET A 8 -51.21 1.51 4.23
CA MET A 8 -49.95 1.49 3.47
C MET A 8 -49.89 0.28 2.52
N VAL A 9 -49.27 0.47 1.35
CA VAL A 9 -48.77 -0.63 0.52
C VAL A 9 -47.31 -0.91 0.92
N GLN A 10 -47.06 -2.09 1.49
CA GLN A 10 -45.72 -2.61 1.68
C GLN A 10 -45.16 -3.12 0.35
N VAL A 11 -44.00 -2.63 -0.06
CA VAL A 11 -43.18 -3.28 -1.11
C VAL A 11 -42.10 -4.09 -0.40
N SER A 12 -42.17 -5.41 -0.55
CA SER A 12 -41.23 -6.37 0.07
C SER A 12 -39.82 -6.24 -0.51
N CYS A 13 -38.82 -6.49 0.33
CA CYS A 13 -37.40 -6.43 -0.02
C CYS A 13 -36.87 -7.84 -0.33
N ASP A 14 -37.05 -8.30 -1.56
CA ASP A 14 -36.69 -9.66 -1.99
C ASP A 14 -35.45 -9.70 -2.91
N ILE A 15 -34.29 -9.27 -2.39
CA ILE A 15 -32.97 -9.68 -2.90
C ILE A 15 -32.08 -10.12 -1.73
N CYS A 16 -32.51 -11.15 -1.00
CA CYS A 16 -31.72 -11.78 0.05
C CYS A 16 -31.86 -13.31 0.05
N SER A 17 -31.64 -13.95 -1.12
CA SER A 17 -31.57 -15.43 -1.20
C SER A 17 -30.75 -15.96 -2.40
N VAL A 18 -29.46 -15.60 -2.48
CA VAL A 18 -28.42 -16.47 -3.11
C VAL A 18 -27.14 -16.38 -2.27
N ALA A 19 -27.23 -16.74 -0.99
CA ALA A 19 -26.11 -16.67 -0.04
C ALA A 19 -25.85 -18.01 0.65
N GLN A 20 -25.73 -19.11 -0.11
CA GLN A 20 -25.26 -20.38 0.43
C GLN A 20 -24.61 -21.31 -0.59
N LYS A 21 -23.33 -21.06 -0.91
CA LYS A 21 -22.31 -22.11 -1.10
C LYS A 21 -20.89 -21.51 -1.16
N GLN A 22 -20.00 -22.17 -0.43
CA GLN A 22 -18.54 -21.99 -0.36
C GLN A 22 -17.98 -20.79 0.43
N GLY A 23 -17.45 -21.10 1.61
CA GLY A 23 -16.10 -20.66 2.02
C GLY A 23 -15.93 -19.21 2.50
N LEU A 24 -16.12 -19.00 3.80
CA LEU A 24 -15.70 -17.79 4.52
C LEU A 24 -14.27 -17.35 4.18
N TYR A 25 -14.15 -16.21 3.50
CA TYR A 25 -12.96 -15.36 3.54
C TYR A 25 -13.38 -13.96 4.00
N PHE A 26 -13.12 -13.63 5.26
CA PHE A 26 -13.18 -12.25 5.73
C PHE A 26 -12.04 -11.46 5.10
N LYS A 27 -12.32 -10.84 3.94
CA LYS A 27 -11.49 -9.83 3.33
C LYS A 27 -12.25 -8.52 3.38
N VAL A 28 -11.60 -7.46 3.85
CA VAL A 28 -12.20 -6.12 3.88
C VAL A 28 -12.13 -5.57 2.45
N ASP A 29 -13.11 -5.93 1.62
CA ASP A 29 -13.19 -5.46 0.25
C ASP A 29 -13.60 -3.98 0.24
N ILE A 30 -12.59 -3.11 0.21
CA ILE A 30 -12.75 -1.69 -0.10
C ILE A 30 -13.32 -1.62 -1.52
N PRO A 31 -14.52 -1.06 -1.74
CA PRO A 31 -15.10 -1.02 -3.07
C PRO A 31 -14.22 -0.21 -4.03
N LEU A 32 -13.81 -0.81 -5.16
CA LEU A 32 -12.85 -0.21 -6.09
C LEU A 32 -13.31 1.13 -6.71
N TRP A 33 -14.59 1.46 -6.63
CA TRP A 33 -15.12 2.76 -7.06
C TRP A 33 -14.65 3.93 -6.18
N ILE A 34 -14.28 3.67 -4.91
CA ILE A 34 -13.70 4.69 -4.01
C ILE A 34 -12.29 5.10 -4.46
N LEU A 35 -11.52 4.18 -5.06
CA LEU A 35 -10.18 4.47 -5.55
C LEU A 35 -10.18 5.35 -6.82
N PHE A 36 -11.26 5.34 -7.60
CA PHE A 36 -11.32 5.95 -8.93
C PHE A 36 -12.72 6.50 -9.30
N PRO A 37 -13.15 7.65 -8.73
CA PRO A 37 -14.23 8.43 -9.31
C PRO A 37 -13.89 8.82 -10.76
N LYS A 38 -14.88 8.71 -11.65
CA LYS A 38 -14.84 9.39 -12.95
C LYS A 38 -15.49 10.75 -12.76
N ASP A 39 -14.69 11.80 -12.98
CA ASP A 39 -15.10 13.20 -13.14
C ASP A 39 -15.73 13.89 -11.90
N TYR A 40 -15.80 15.24 -11.97
CA TYR A 40 -16.21 16.21 -10.92
C TYR A 40 -15.23 16.39 -9.73
N VAL A 41 -14.79 17.59 -9.31
CA VAL A 41 -15.33 18.98 -9.26
C VAL A 41 -16.21 19.28 -8.04
N SER A 42 -15.64 20.11 -7.15
CA SER A 42 -16.24 20.93 -6.08
C SER A 42 -16.82 20.27 -4.81
N CYS A 43 -16.70 21.03 -3.70
CA CYS A 43 -17.33 20.86 -2.39
C CYS A 43 -16.84 19.72 -1.46
N VAL A 44 -15.79 20.03 -0.69
CA VAL A 44 -15.48 19.35 0.60
C VAL A 44 -16.19 20.12 1.73
N PRO A 45 -17.10 19.50 2.51
CA PRO A 45 -17.58 20.06 3.78
C PRO A 45 -16.47 19.98 4.84
N LYS A 46 -16.30 21.03 5.65
CA LYS A 46 -15.32 21.04 6.75
C LYS A 46 -15.73 20.02 7.83
N SER A 47 -15.02 18.90 7.92
CA SER A 47 -15.25 17.86 8.93
C SER A 47 -14.38 18.08 10.17
N SER A 48 -14.77 19.05 11.01
CA SER A 48 -14.16 19.29 12.34
C SER A 48 -15.13 18.97 13.47
N GLU A 49 -15.84 17.84 13.37
CA GLU A 49 -16.65 17.20 14.42
C GLU A 49 -17.00 15.77 13.97
N LEU A 50 -17.30 14.87 14.92
CA LEU A 50 -17.65 13.44 14.73
C LEU A 50 -16.52 12.43 14.44
N ALA A 51 -15.65 12.16 15.43
CA ALA A 51 -15.01 10.84 15.59
C ALA A 51 -14.56 10.47 17.03
N PHE A 52 -15.09 11.13 18.07
CA PHE A 52 -14.98 10.59 19.44
C PHE A 52 -16.06 9.51 19.64
N LEU A 53 -15.69 8.41 20.32
CA LEU A 53 -16.45 7.16 20.53
C LEU A 53 -16.56 6.25 19.29
N GLN A 54 -15.79 5.15 19.27
CA GLN A 54 -16.32 3.78 19.53
C GLN A 54 -15.34 2.68 19.04
N ARG A 55 -14.40 2.22 19.90
CA ARG A 55 -14.06 0.79 20.14
C ARG A 55 -12.76 0.58 20.94
N ARG A 56 -12.91 0.52 22.27
CA ARG A 56 -12.22 -0.52 23.05
C ARG A 56 -12.98 -1.83 22.87
N GLN A 57 -12.28 -2.87 22.46
CA GLN A 57 -12.35 -4.23 23.01
C GLN A 57 -11.33 -5.08 22.25
N GLY A 58 -10.57 -5.89 22.98
CA GLY A 58 -9.60 -6.83 22.42
C GLY A 58 -9.97 -8.25 22.83
N LEU A 59 -9.42 -9.25 22.14
CA LEU A 59 -9.46 -10.64 22.57
C LEU A 59 -8.18 -11.35 22.12
N ARG A 60 -7.67 -12.22 22.99
CA ARG A 60 -6.49 -13.07 22.77
C ARG A 60 -6.96 -14.45 22.29
N ALA A 61 -6.19 -15.09 21.41
CA ALA A 61 -6.11 -16.55 21.35
C ALA A 61 -4.75 -16.98 20.76
N ILE A 62 -4.11 -17.95 21.39
CA ILE A 62 -2.93 -18.67 20.88
C ILE A 62 -3.34 -20.13 20.79
N ALA A 63 -3.06 -20.79 19.65
CA ALA A 63 -3.02 -22.24 19.56
C ALA A 63 -1.99 -22.67 18.53
N ALA A 64 -1.09 -23.58 18.90
CA ALA A 64 -0.10 -24.17 18.02
C ALA A 64 -0.44 -25.67 17.82
N ILE A 65 -0.30 -26.17 16.60
CA ILE A 65 -0.54 -27.59 16.28
C ILE A 65 0.77 -28.22 15.78
N LYS A 66 1.21 -29.27 16.47
CA LYS A 66 2.26 -30.19 16.01
C LYS A 66 1.61 -31.36 15.27
N HIS A 67 2.21 -31.82 14.18
CA HIS A 67 1.85 -33.10 13.55
C HIS A 67 2.88 -34.19 13.85
N HIS A 68 2.42 -35.45 13.86
CA HIS A 68 3.17 -36.66 14.20
C HIS A 68 3.50 -37.49 12.94
N HIS A 69 4.49 -38.40 13.03
CA HIS A 69 4.96 -39.27 11.93
C HIS A 69 4.70 -40.77 12.20
N ARG A 70 4.39 -41.55 11.13
CA ARG A 70 4.51 -43.02 10.87
C ARG A 70 3.93 -43.28 9.45
N GLY A 71 4.14 -44.34 8.66
CA GLY A 71 4.98 -45.56 8.73
C GLY A 71 4.14 -46.84 8.50
N GLN A 72 4.43 -47.81 7.60
CA GLN A 72 5.56 -48.05 6.67
C GLN A 72 5.17 -49.02 5.50
N SER A 73 5.87 -48.91 4.35
CA SER A 73 6.02 -49.88 3.21
C SER A 73 4.72 -50.41 2.49
N ASP A 74 4.70 -51.30 1.45
CA ASP A 74 5.72 -52.16 0.81
C ASP A 74 5.54 -52.43 -0.74
N GLN A 75 5.75 -53.65 -1.26
CA GLN A 75 5.97 -54.06 -2.69
C GLN A 75 5.45 -55.50 -3.02
N PRO A 76 5.66 -56.13 -4.22
CA PRO A 76 5.66 -55.70 -5.66
C PRO A 76 4.95 -56.73 -6.63
N LEU A 77 5.07 -56.54 -7.98
CA LEU A 77 5.27 -57.56 -9.07
C LEU A 77 5.20 -56.85 -10.47
N MET A 78 6.27 -56.74 -11.27
CA MET A 78 6.67 -57.58 -12.44
C MET A 78 5.62 -57.66 -13.60
N ILE A 79 5.92 -57.62 -14.92
CA ILE A 79 7.18 -57.51 -15.73
C ILE A 79 6.83 -56.99 -17.16
N SER A 80 7.68 -56.26 -17.92
CA SER A 80 8.43 -56.76 -19.12
C SER A 80 9.21 -55.64 -19.89
N ASN A 81 9.44 -55.75 -21.22
CA ASN A 81 10.35 -54.92 -22.06
C ASN A 81 9.74 -54.45 -23.41
N ALA A 82 10.13 -53.26 -23.92
CA ALA A 82 11.04 -53.12 -25.08
C ALA A 82 11.15 -51.68 -25.68
N GLY A 83 12.38 -51.15 -25.75
CA GLY A 83 12.92 -50.37 -26.88
C GLY A 83 12.35 -48.98 -27.26
N GLU A 84 12.97 -47.90 -26.75
CA GLU A 84 12.97 -46.61 -27.47
C GLU A 84 14.24 -45.77 -27.18
N LYS A 85 14.66 -44.94 -28.15
CA LYS A 85 16.00 -44.29 -28.16
C LYS A 85 16.07 -43.07 -27.23
N LYS A 86 17.15 -42.98 -26.45
CA LYS A 86 17.47 -41.85 -25.55
C LYS A 86 17.49 -40.50 -26.28
N LEU A 87 16.62 -39.59 -25.87
CA LEU A 87 16.94 -38.16 -25.75
C LEU A 87 16.91 -37.80 -24.26
N MET A 88 18.06 -37.39 -23.70
CA MET A 88 18.21 -37.15 -22.27
C MET A 88 17.53 -35.85 -21.81
N GLN A 89 16.22 -35.89 -21.57
CA GLN A 89 15.65 -34.96 -20.58
C GLN A 89 16.29 -35.26 -19.22
N LYS A 90 17.15 -34.35 -18.75
CA LYS A 90 17.55 -34.31 -17.34
C LYS A 90 16.28 -34.09 -16.53
N ARG A 91 15.74 -35.17 -15.92
CA ARG A 91 14.72 -35.09 -14.86
C ARG A 91 15.32 -34.28 -13.71
N GLY A 92 15.09 -32.97 -13.72
CA GLY A 92 15.31 -32.14 -12.55
C GLY A 92 14.55 -32.74 -11.39
N LYS A 93 15.22 -32.91 -10.23
CA LYS A 93 14.54 -33.33 -9.01
C LYS A 93 13.38 -32.35 -8.80
N LYS A 94 12.15 -32.87 -8.62
CA LYS A 94 11.00 -32.04 -8.25
C LYS A 94 11.25 -31.51 -6.83
N GLU A 95 11.97 -30.40 -6.72
CA GLU A 95 12.10 -29.67 -5.47
C GLU A 95 10.69 -29.34 -4.98
N HIS A 96 10.39 -29.75 -3.74
CA HIS A 96 9.13 -29.42 -3.11
C HIS A 96 8.95 -27.90 -3.11
N HIS A 97 7.74 -27.41 -3.42
CA HIS A 97 7.47 -26.03 -3.82
C HIS A 97 8.09 -24.94 -2.91
N LEU A 98 8.22 -25.22 -1.60
CA LEU A 98 8.88 -24.37 -0.60
C LEU A 98 10.37 -24.09 -0.87
N TRP A 99 11.08 -25.02 -1.53
CA TRP A 99 12.53 -24.97 -1.76
C TRP A 99 12.90 -24.56 -3.19
N ARG A 100 11.90 -24.48 -4.09
CA ARG A 100 12.11 -24.09 -5.48
C ARG A 100 12.69 -22.68 -5.53
N LYS A 101 13.96 -22.55 -5.95
CA LYS A 101 14.61 -21.26 -6.13
C LYS A 101 13.79 -20.41 -7.12
N ARG A 102 13.38 -19.21 -6.69
CA ARG A 102 12.72 -18.25 -7.58
C ARG A 102 13.76 -17.64 -8.52
N ASP A 103 13.61 -17.89 -9.82
CA ASP A 103 14.54 -17.42 -10.85
C ASP A 103 14.62 -15.89 -10.89
N SER A 104 15.63 -15.37 -10.19
CA SER A 104 15.83 -13.93 -10.02
C SER A 104 16.26 -13.24 -11.32
N ALA A 105 16.86 -13.99 -12.25
CA ALA A 105 17.14 -13.57 -13.61
C ALA A 105 15.85 -13.45 -14.46
N SER A 106 15.00 -14.48 -14.47
CA SER A 106 13.72 -14.49 -15.21
C SER A 106 12.81 -13.32 -14.80
N SER A 107 12.63 -13.12 -13.49
CA SER A 107 11.87 -11.97 -12.96
C SER A 107 12.54 -10.61 -13.22
N GLY A 108 13.84 -10.56 -13.51
CA GLY A 108 14.53 -9.36 -14.00
C GLY A 108 14.22 -9.07 -15.47
N GLN A 109 14.28 -10.10 -16.33
CA GLN A 109 13.95 -9.95 -17.75
C GLN A 109 12.47 -9.59 -17.97
N LYS A 110 11.55 -10.22 -17.22
CA LYS A 110 10.12 -9.85 -17.22
C LYS A 110 9.89 -8.39 -16.84
N ALA A 111 10.64 -7.87 -15.86
CA ALA A 111 10.57 -6.47 -15.45
C ALA A 111 11.11 -5.51 -16.52
N LEU A 112 12.18 -5.88 -17.23
CA LEU A 112 12.72 -5.09 -18.35
C LEU A 112 11.75 -5.07 -19.55
N ASN A 113 11.16 -6.22 -19.90
CA ASN A 113 10.14 -6.33 -20.93
C ASN A 113 8.92 -5.45 -20.60
N LEU A 114 8.39 -5.54 -19.37
CA LEU A 114 7.32 -4.66 -18.89
C LEU A 114 7.65 -3.18 -19.08
N VAL A 115 8.81 -2.73 -18.59
CA VAL A 115 9.24 -1.33 -18.68
C VAL A 115 9.40 -0.89 -20.14
N HIS A 116 9.94 -1.74 -21.01
CA HIS A 116 10.06 -1.44 -22.43
C HIS A 116 8.69 -1.27 -23.09
N THR A 117 7.78 -2.24 -22.91
CA THR A 117 6.41 -2.21 -23.45
C THR A 117 5.66 -0.95 -23.03
N ILE A 118 5.68 -0.56 -21.75
CA ILE A 118 4.92 0.61 -21.29
C ILE A 118 5.61 1.95 -21.57
N SER A 119 6.91 1.98 -21.85
CA SER A 119 7.62 3.26 -22.07
C SER A 119 7.10 3.98 -23.32
N GLY A 120 6.85 3.25 -24.41
CA GLY A 120 6.48 3.79 -25.72
C GLY A 120 4.98 4.00 -25.98
N LEU A 121 4.11 3.74 -25.02
CA LEU A 121 2.65 3.87 -25.20
C LEU A 121 2.18 5.33 -25.09
N PRO A 122 0.97 5.68 -25.56
CA PRO A 122 0.32 6.92 -25.12
C PRO A 122 0.06 6.91 -23.59
N ASN A 123 -0.35 8.06 -23.05
CA ASN A 123 -0.68 8.19 -21.62
C ASN A 123 -2.14 7.82 -21.29
N GLU A 124 -2.89 7.33 -22.28
CA GLU A 124 -4.25 6.85 -22.15
C GLU A 124 -4.36 5.61 -21.25
N LYS A 125 -5.40 5.58 -20.42
CA LYS A 125 -5.65 4.46 -19.51
C LYS A 125 -5.78 3.14 -20.25
N GLU A 126 -6.59 3.09 -21.30
CA GLU A 126 -6.91 1.85 -22.03
C GLU A 126 -5.69 1.27 -22.74
N ALA A 127 -4.87 2.10 -23.39
CA ALA A 127 -3.63 1.65 -24.02
C ALA A 127 -2.65 1.03 -23.01
N VAL A 128 -2.46 1.70 -21.86
CA VAL A 128 -1.53 1.23 -20.81
C VAL A 128 -2.09 0.00 -20.09
N TYR A 129 -3.35 0.02 -19.66
CA TYR A 129 -3.97 -1.10 -18.95
C TYR A 129 -4.12 -2.33 -19.86
N GLY A 130 -4.48 -2.14 -21.14
CA GLY A 130 -4.53 -3.22 -22.11
C GLY A 130 -3.16 -3.84 -22.41
N ALA A 131 -2.09 -3.05 -22.45
CA ALA A 131 -0.72 -3.58 -22.56
C ALA A 131 -0.28 -4.32 -21.29
N LEU A 132 -0.65 -3.82 -20.12
CA LEU A 132 -0.37 -4.44 -18.83
C LEU A 132 -1.14 -5.76 -18.65
N ASP A 133 -2.41 -5.83 -19.07
CA ASP A 133 -3.21 -7.05 -19.04
C ASP A 133 -2.68 -8.10 -20.03
N LYS A 134 -2.27 -7.69 -21.24
CA LYS A 134 -1.53 -8.55 -22.19
C LYS A 134 -0.22 -9.09 -21.60
N TRP A 135 0.45 -8.32 -20.74
CA TRP A 135 1.69 -8.74 -20.08
C TRP A 135 1.47 -9.81 -18.99
N ILE A 136 0.29 -9.89 -18.34
CA ILE A 136 -0.03 -11.01 -17.44
C ILE A 136 -0.74 -12.17 -18.16
N ALA A 137 -1.31 -11.97 -19.36
CA ALA A 137 -2.25 -12.92 -19.99
C ALA A 137 -1.80 -14.39 -20.07
N TRP A 138 -0.49 -14.65 -20.08
CA TRP A 138 0.11 -15.99 -20.14
C TRP A 138 0.83 -16.44 -18.85
N GLU A 139 0.70 -15.69 -17.76
CA GLU A 139 1.32 -15.98 -16.46
C GLU A 139 0.37 -16.77 -15.55
N THR A 140 0.84 -17.93 -15.05
CA THR A 140 0.06 -18.78 -14.13
C THR A 140 -0.13 -18.17 -12.73
N GLU A 141 0.79 -17.29 -12.31
CA GLU A 141 0.74 -16.55 -11.06
C GLU A 141 0.96 -15.07 -11.34
N TYR A 142 0.31 -14.19 -10.58
CA TYR A 142 0.51 -12.75 -10.76
C TYR A 142 1.99 -12.37 -10.55
N PRO A 143 2.67 -11.75 -11.54
CA PRO A 143 4.13 -11.57 -11.54
C PRO A 143 4.61 -10.41 -10.63
N LEU A 144 4.18 -10.41 -9.36
CA LEU A 144 4.38 -9.34 -8.39
C LEU A 144 5.85 -8.95 -8.20
N ILE A 145 6.76 -9.93 -8.22
CA ILE A 145 8.21 -9.69 -8.08
C ILE A 145 8.77 -8.96 -9.30
N ALA A 146 8.29 -9.28 -10.52
CA ALA A 146 8.69 -8.59 -11.74
C ALA A 146 8.10 -7.18 -11.78
N ALA A 147 6.83 -7.01 -11.39
CA ALA A 147 6.20 -5.69 -11.25
C ALA A 147 6.95 -4.80 -10.25
N ALA A 148 7.31 -5.31 -9.07
CA ALA A 148 8.10 -4.58 -8.07
C ALA A 148 9.51 -4.22 -8.57
N LYS A 149 10.16 -5.09 -9.36
CA LYS A 149 11.42 -4.77 -10.05
C LYS A 149 11.23 -3.70 -11.12
N ALA A 150 10.15 -3.74 -11.89
CA ALA A 150 9.83 -2.73 -12.90
C ALA A 150 9.60 -1.35 -12.26
N LEU A 151 8.81 -1.26 -11.18
CA LEU A 151 8.62 -0.02 -10.42
C LEU A 151 9.96 0.56 -9.94
N ARG A 152 10.90 -0.27 -9.46
CA ARG A 152 12.25 0.20 -9.09
C ARG A 152 13.06 0.74 -10.28
N ILE A 153 12.86 0.21 -11.49
CA ILE A 153 13.51 0.69 -12.72
C ILE A 153 12.88 2.01 -13.16
N LEU A 154 11.54 2.10 -13.22
CA LEU A 154 10.80 3.33 -13.53
C LEU A 154 11.18 4.47 -12.59
N ARG A 155 11.31 4.17 -11.29
CA ARG A 155 11.72 5.15 -10.27
C ARG A 155 13.14 5.66 -10.48
N LYS A 156 14.07 4.82 -10.92
CA LYS A 156 15.43 5.26 -11.31
C LYS A 156 15.43 6.11 -12.59
N ARG A 157 14.40 5.98 -13.43
CA ARG A 157 14.21 6.74 -14.68
C ARG A 157 13.30 7.96 -14.50
N ASN A 158 12.88 8.29 -13.27
CA ASN A 158 11.94 9.37 -12.95
C ASN A 158 10.63 9.33 -13.76
N GLN A 159 10.17 8.15 -14.19
CA GLN A 159 8.92 7.98 -14.94
C GLN A 159 7.71 7.93 -14.00
N TRP A 160 7.47 9.01 -13.25
CA TRP A 160 6.47 9.07 -12.18
C TRP A 160 5.04 8.80 -12.67
N LYS A 161 4.61 9.41 -13.78
CA LYS A 161 3.34 9.07 -14.47
C LYS A 161 3.16 7.58 -14.75
N ARG A 162 4.22 6.87 -15.18
CA ARG A 162 4.18 5.41 -15.40
C ARG A 162 4.09 4.63 -14.09
N ILE A 163 4.77 5.07 -13.03
CA ILE A 163 4.64 4.47 -11.69
C ILE A 163 3.19 4.59 -11.22
N ILE A 164 2.55 5.76 -11.36
CA ILE A 164 1.13 5.94 -11.02
C ILE A 164 0.26 4.95 -11.80
N GLN A 165 0.40 4.89 -13.13
CA GLN A 165 -0.39 3.99 -13.98
C GLN A 165 -0.20 2.51 -13.59
N VAL A 166 1.04 2.04 -13.46
CA VAL A 166 1.33 0.65 -13.10
C VAL A 166 0.84 0.32 -11.70
N VAL A 167 1.07 1.17 -10.69
CA VAL A 167 0.60 0.90 -9.32
C VAL A 167 -0.93 0.92 -9.24
N LYS A 168 -1.60 1.90 -9.85
CA LYS A 168 -3.07 1.93 -9.89
C LYS A 168 -3.65 0.69 -10.57
N TRP A 169 -3.02 0.21 -11.63
CA TRP A 169 -3.38 -1.05 -12.28
C TRP A 169 -3.15 -2.27 -11.37
N MET A 170 -2.00 -2.39 -10.70
CA MET A 170 -1.73 -3.47 -9.74
C MET A 170 -2.81 -3.54 -8.64
N LEU A 171 -3.13 -2.38 -8.04
CA LEU A 171 -4.18 -2.26 -7.03
C LEU A 171 -5.57 -2.61 -7.59
N SER A 172 -5.84 -2.25 -8.86
CA SER A 172 -7.12 -2.61 -9.51
C SER A 172 -7.34 -4.10 -9.71
N LYS A 173 -6.27 -4.91 -9.73
CA LYS A 173 -6.33 -6.39 -9.74
C LYS A 173 -6.37 -6.99 -8.33
N GLY A 174 -6.46 -6.17 -7.28
CA GLY A 174 -6.36 -6.58 -5.88
C GLY A 174 -4.96 -7.05 -5.45
N GLN A 175 -3.92 -6.66 -6.20
CA GLN A 175 -2.56 -7.19 -6.05
C GLN A 175 -1.57 -6.15 -5.55
N GLY A 176 -0.60 -6.60 -4.75
CA GLY A 176 0.50 -5.75 -4.28
C GLY A 176 0.08 -4.60 -3.36
N ALA A 177 -1.10 -4.63 -2.73
CA ALA A 177 -1.49 -3.68 -1.70
C ALA A 177 -0.59 -3.81 -0.46
N THR A 178 0.51 -3.05 -0.43
CA THR A 178 1.52 -3.07 0.64
C THR A 178 1.98 -1.67 0.96
N MET A 179 2.53 -1.45 2.16
CA MET A 179 3.11 -0.16 2.56
C MET A 179 4.21 0.35 1.62
N ALA A 180 4.98 -0.56 0.99
CA ALA A 180 5.99 -0.18 0.01
C ALA A 180 5.36 0.31 -1.32
N THR A 181 4.22 -0.24 -1.71
CA THR A 181 3.45 0.17 -2.88
C THR A 181 2.79 1.53 -2.65
N TYR A 182 2.21 1.74 -1.46
CA TYR A 182 1.65 3.04 -1.06
C TYR A 182 2.73 4.12 -0.94
N ASP A 183 3.88 3.83 -0.32
CA ASP A 183 5.05 4.72 -0.29
C ASP A 183 5.49 5.11 -1.72
N CYS A 184 5.55 4.14 -2.63
CA CYS A 184 5.92 4.40 -4.02
C CYS A 184 4.89 5.25 -4.78
N LEU A 185 3.59 5.09 -4.49
CA LEU A 185 2.52 5.85 -5.13
C LEU A 185 2.45 7.29 -4.60
N LEU A 186 2.55 7.49 -3.28
CA LEU A 186 2.63 8.83 -2.67
C LEU A 186 3.82 9.63 -3.21
N LEU A 187 5.00 9.00 -3.36
CA LEU A 187 6.16 9.66 -3.98
C LEU A 187 5.90 10.01 -5.45
N ALA A 188 5.18 9.18 -6.19
CA ALA A 188 4.88 9.47 -7.59
C ALA A 188 3.84 10.60 -7.72
N PHE A 189 2.88 10.72 -6.80
CA PHE A 189 1.96 11.86 -6.73
C PHE A 189 2.67 13.15 -6.34
N ASP A 190 3.58 13.11 -5.36
CA ASP A 190 4.44 14.24 -4.98
C ASP A 190 5.20 14.80 -6.19
N MET A 191 5.89 13.92 -6.92
CA MET A 191 6.69 14.31 -8.09
C MET A 191 5.86 14.74 -9.31
N GLU A 192 4.60 14.33 -9.41
CA GLU A 192 3.66 14.75 -10.47
C GLU A 192 2.73 15.89 -10.02
N ARG A 193 2.91 16.44 -8.81
CA ARG A 193 2.10 17.52 -8.20
C ARG A 193 0.60 17.20 -8.07
N ARG A 194 0.25 15.93 -7.80
CA ARG A 194 -1.14 15.42 -7.71
C ARG A 194 -1.57 15.28 -6.26
N VAL A 195 -1.70 16.41 -5.56
CA VAL A 195 -1.96 16.45 -4.10
C VAL A 195 -3.30 15.82 -3.75
N ASP A 196 -4.39 16.18 -4.44
CA ASP A 196 -5.75 15.69 -4.17
C ASP A 196 -5.83 14.15 -4.17
N GLU A 197 -5.13 13.51 -5.10
CA GLU A 197 -5.09 12.04 -5.20
C GLU A 197 -4.20 11.39 -4.13
N ALA A 198 -3.19 12.12 -3.64
CA ALA A 198 -2.41 11.69 -2.49
C ALA A 198 -3.24 11.75 -1.20
N GLU A 199 -4.11 12.76 -1.04
CA GLU A 199 -5.02 12.86 0.10
C GLU A 199 -6.10 11.77 0.08
N ILE A 200 -6.73 11.51 -1.07
CA ILE A 200 -7.67 10.39 -1.23
C ILE A 200 -6.98 9.05 -0.87
N LEU A 201 -5.76 8.84 -1.36
CA LEU A 201 -4.98 7.64 -1.03
C LEU A 201 -4.63 7.57 0.47
N TRP A 202 -4.24 8.69 1.08
CA TRP A 202 -3.90 8.78 2.50
C TRP A 202 -5.10 8.40 3.38
N ASN A 203 -6.28 8.96 3.08
CA ASN A 203 -7.52 8.64 3.77
C ASN A 203 -7.85 7.14 3.66
N ILE A 204 -7.69 6.54 2.48
CA ILE A 204 -7.87 5.08 2.29
C ILE A 204 -6.88 4.29 3.17
N ILE A 205 -5.62 4.70 3.27
CA ILE A 205 -4.60 4.03 4.09
C ILE A 205 -4.93 4.14 5.58
N LEU A 206 -5.34 5.32 6.08
CA LEU A 206 -5.79 5.52 7.46
C LEU A 206 -6.92 4.57 7.83
N HIS A 207 -8.01 4.59 7.07
CA HIS A 207 -9.21 3.78 7.38
C HIS A 207 -8.96 2.28 7.25
N SER A 208 -8.13 1.85 6.30
CA SER A 208 -7.93 0.42 5.99
C SER A 208 -6.83 -0.23 6.82
N HIS A 209 -5.80 0.54 7.21
CA HIS A 209 -4.54 0.02 7.73
C HIS A 209 -4.06 0.69 9.03
N ASN A 210 -4.92 1.46 9.71
CA ASN A 210 -4.63 2.33 10.86
C ASN A 210 -3.49 1.82 11.79
N ARG A 211 -3.62 0.59 12.32
CA ARG A 211 -2.65 -0.01 13.27
C ARG A 211 -1.29 -0.43 12.69
N SER A 212 -1.03 -0.22 11.40
CA SER A 212 0.17 -0.71 10.70
C SER A 212 0.90 0.36 9.88
N ILE A 213 0.48 1.63 9.98
CA ILE A 213 1.10 2.74 9.25
C ILE A 213 2.49 3.00 9.82
N SER A 214 3.52 2.73 9.01
CA SER A 214 4.90 2.95 9.42
C SER A 214 5.22 4.44 9.55
N LYS A 215 6.10 4.81 10.49
CA LYS A 215 6.70 6.14 10.60
C LYS A 215 7.11 6.75 9.25
N ARG A 216 7.79 5.96 8.41
CA ARG A 216 8.23 6.37 7.07
C ARG A 216 7.10 6.86 6.17
N LEU A 217 5.90 6.28 6.29
CA LEU A 217 4.75 6.64 5.46
C LEU A 217 4.12 7.97 5.94
N PHE A 218 4.07 8.20 7.25
CA PHE A 218 3.79 9.52 7.83
C PHE A 218 4.80 10.57 7.35
N SER A 219 6.11 10.31 7.49
CA SER A 219 7.15 11.23 7.02
C SER A 219 7.04 11.51 5.51
N ARG A 220 6.59 10.54 4.69
CA ARG A 220 6.31 10.73 3.26
C ARG A 220 5.14 11.68 3.02
N MET A 221 4.01 11.47 3.69
CA MET A 221 2.83 12.31 3.50
C MET A 221 3.09 13.74 3.97
N ILE A 222 3.73 13.91 5.14
CA ILE A 222 4.14 15.24 5.64
C ILE A 222 5.12 15.92 4.68
N SER A 223 6.09 15.19 4.12
CA SER A 223 7.01 15.74 3.11
C SER A 223 6.32 16.18 1.83
N LEU A 224 5.28 15.46 1.39
CA LEU A 224 4.47 15.82 0.23
C LEU A 224 3.69 17.12 0.51
N CYS A 225 2.97 17.20 1.63
CA CYS A 225 2.18 18.38 1.97
C CYS A 225 3.04 19.65 2.17
N ASP A 226 4.21 19.53 2.81
CA ASP A 226 5.20 20.63 2.93
C ASP A 226 5.74 21.08 1.56
N HIS A 227 6.07 20.13 0.68
CA HIS A 227 6.60 20.43 -0.66
C HIS A 227 5.59 21.16 -1.56
N HIS A 228 4.30 20.85 -1.46
CA HIS A 228 3.23 21.55 -2.20
C HIS A 228 2.59 22.71 -1.42
N ASN A 229 3.20 23.13 -0.30
CA ASN A 229 2.78 24.28 0.52
C ASN A 229 1.32 24.17 1.04
N VAL A 230 0.96 23.02 1.61
CA VAL A 230 -0.33 22.74 2.25
C VAL A 230 -0.12 22.56 3.77
N PRO A 231 0.14 23.65 4.53
CA PRO A 231 0.56 23.57 5.93
C PRO A 231 -0.52 23.02 6.86
N ASP A 232 -1.80 23.28 6.59
CA ASP A 232 -2.91 22.73 7.38
C ASP A 232 -2.91 21.19 7.33
N LYS A 233 -2.64 20.61 6.16
CA LYS A 233 -2.55 19.14 6.00
C LYS A 233 -1.29 18.56 6.64
N VAL A 234 -0.19 19.31 6.70
CA VAL A 234 0.99 18.91 7.50
C VAL A 234 0.63 18.80 8.99
N ILE A 235 -0.16 19.74 9.51
CA ILE A 235 -0.59 19.76 10.91
C ILE A 235 -1.58 18.62 11.19
N GLU A 236 -2.54 18.38 10.30
CA GLU A 236 -3.51 17.27 10.41
C GLU A 236 -2.80 15.91 10.45
N VAL A 237 -1.94 15.62 9.47
CA VAL A 237 -1.20 14.34 9.40
C VAL A 237 -0.23 14.18 10.57
N PHE A 238 0.28 15.28 11.15
CA PHE A 238 1.07 15.24 12.37
C PHE A 238 0.21 14.93 13.62
N ALA A 239 -1.02 15.43 13.71
CA ALA A 239 -1.93 15.08 14.78
C ALA A 239 -2.28 13.57 14.77
N ASP A 240 -2.59 13.01 13.59
CA ASP A 240 -2.75 11.55 13.40
C ASP A 240 -1.50 10.78 13.88
N MET A 241 -0.31 11.30 13.54
CA MET A 241 0.96 10.69 13.90
C MET A 241 1.19 10.68 15.43
N GLU A 242 0.80 11.75 16.13
CA GLU A 242 0.84 11.81 17.60
C GLU A 242 -0.22 10.92 18.25
N GLU A 243 -1.46 10.87 17.73
CA GLU A 243 -2.55 10.04 18.26
C GLU A 243 -2.21 8.55 18.19
N LEU A 244 -1.61 8.09 17.08
CA LEU A 244 -1.12 6.71 16.95
C LEU A 244 0.20 6.44 17.70
N GLY A 245 0.73 7.42 18.44
CA GLY A 245 1.96 7.28 19.23
C GLY A 245 3.24 7.15 18.40
N VAL A 246 3.21 7.53 17.12
CA VAL A 246 4.33 7.36 16.19
C VAL A 246 5.30 8.54 16.33
N LYS A 247 6.48 8.31 16.90
CA LYS A 247 7.44 9.41 17.12
C LYS A 247 8.01 9.96 15.79
N PRO A 248 7.89 11.28 15.49
CA PRO A 248 8.45 11.90 14.29
C PRO A 248 9.98 11.78 14.22
N ASP A 249 10.55 11.97 13.02
CA ASP A 249 11.99 12.21 12.83
C ASP A 249 12.27 13.71 12.76
N GLU A 250 13.54 14.09 12.90
CA GLU A 250 14.01 15.48 12.90
C GLU A 250 13.56 16.27 11.66
N ASP A 251 13.51 15.62 10.50
CA ASP A 251 13.06 16.23 9.25
C ASP A 251 11.55 16.50 9.27
N THR A 252 10.77 15.55 9.77
CA THR A 252 9.33 15.71 10.03
C THR A 252 9.07 16.84 11.05
N VAL A 253 9.80 16.88 12.17
CA VAL A 253 9.67 17.93 13.20
C VAL A 253 9.90 19.31 12.60
N ARG A 254 10.92 19.46 11.73
CA ARG A 254 11.25 20.71 11.05
C ARG A 254 10.12 21.20 10.13
N ARG A 255 9.50 20.30 9.37
CA ARG A 255 8.36 20.61 8.48
C ARG A 255 7.12 21.02 9.28
N VAL A 256 6.80 20.28 10.34
CA VAL A 256 5.68 20.58 11.23
C VAL A 256 5.89 21.92 11.94
N ALA A 257 7.11 22.21 12.39
CA ALA A 257 7.46 23.51 12.96
C ALA A 257 7.25 24.65 11.94
N ARG A 258 7.68 24.47 10.69
CA ARG A 258 7.42 25.43 9.59
C ARG A 258 5.92 25.60 9.32
N ALA A 259 5.15 24.51 9.29
CA ALA A 259 3.71 24.58 9.05
C ALA A 259 2.99 25.38 10.14
N PHE A 260 3.33 25.18 11.42
CA PHE A 260 2.79 25.99 12.51
C PHE A 260 3.21 27.46 12.42
N GLU A 261 4.42 27.77 11.95
CA GLU A 261 4.88 29.15 11.70
C GLU A 261 4.08 29.84 10.59
N VAL A 262 3.87 29.16 9.46
CA VAL A 262 3.09 29.67 8.32
C VAL A 262 1.62 29.93 8.69
N VAL A 263 1.03 29.11 9.57
CA VAL A 263 -0.34 29.28 10.08
C VAL A 263 -0.39 30.23 11.31
N GLY A 264 0.75 30.83 11.70
CA GLY A 264 0.83 31.81 12.80
C GLY A 264 0.73 31.22 14.22
N GLN A 265 0.75 29.88 14.36
CA GLN A 265 0.60 29.16 15.63
C GLN A 265 1.96 28.93 16.32
N VAL A 266 2.71 30.02 16.54
CA VAL A 266 4.10 30.03 17.03
C VAL A 266 4.27 29.31 18.39
N ASP A 267 3.26 29.34 19.27
CA ASP A 267 3.31 28.60 20.54
C ASP A 267 3.33 27.08 20.31
N LYS A 268 2.56 26.57 19.34
CA LYS A 268 2.57 25.14 18.98
C LYS A 268 3.87 24.75 18.28
N GLN A 269 4.42 25.62 17.42
CA GLN A 269 5.77 25.46 16.87
C GLN A 269 6.79 25.28 18.00
N ARG A 270 6.79 26.15 19.01
CA ARG A 270 7.69 26.07 20.18
C ARG A 270 7.48 24.79 20.99
N LEU A 271 6.24 24.35 21.20
CA LEU A 271 5.93 23.09 21.89
C LEU A 271 6.46 21.86 21.13
N VAL A 272 6.25 21.78 19.81
CA VAL A 272 6.77 20.69 18.97
C VAL A 272 8.29 20.67 18.98
N MET A 273 8.94 21.82 18.83
CA MET A 273 10.40 21.95 18.90
C MET A 273 10.94 21.56 20.28
N LYS A 274 10.28 21.93 21.38
CA LYS A 274 10.67 21.52 22.74
C LYS A 274 10.47 20.03 23.01
N LYS A 275 9.40 19.43 22.48
CA LYS A 275 9.02 18.02 22.71
C LYS A 275 9.85 17.03 21.87
N TYR A 276 10.12 17.38 20.62
CA TYR A 276 10.73 16.48 19.63
C TYR A 276 12.06 16.97 19.04
N GLY A 277 12.45 18.21 19.28
CA GLY A 277 13.70 18.78 18.76
C GLY A 277 14.95 18.03 19.21
N SER A 278 15.95 18.04 18.34
CA SER A 278 17.26 17.47 18.62
C SER A 278 17.95 18.26 19.73
N LYS A 279 18.06 17.67 20.93
CA LYS A 279 18.89 18.21 22.02
C LYS A 279 20.38 18.27 21.69
N TRP A 280 20.79 17.72 20.55
CA TRP A 280 22.19 17.52 20.19
C TRP A 280 22.43 18.03 18.77
N LYS A 281 23.46 18.85 18.60
CA LYS A 281 23.97 19.29 17.30
C LYS A 281 25.34 18.69 17.06
N TYR A 282 25.61 18.31 15.81
CA TYR A 282 26.95 17.91 15.40
C TYR A 282 27.69 19.15 14.89
N ILE A 283 28.82 19.48 15.52
CA ILE A 283 29.73 20.51 15.06
C ILE A 283 31.02 19.86 14.56
N HIS A 284 31.66 20.47 13.57
CA HIS A 284 33.01 20.09 13.18
C HIS A 284 34.01 20.89 14.02
N PHE A 285 34.79 20.20 14.85
CA PHE A 285 35.84 20.79 15.67
C PHE A 285 37.16 20.09 15.36
N LYS A 286 38.18 20.86 14.93
CA LYS A 286 39.50 20.34 14.50
C LYS A 286 39.42 19.19 13.46
N GLY A 287 38.42 19.24 12.57
CA GLY A 287 38.18 18.22 11.55
C GLY A 287 37.26 17.06 11.99
N GLU A 288 37.10 16.83 13.30
CA GLU A 288 36.25 15.77 13.84
C GLU A 288 34.80 16.21 14.02
N ARG A 289 33.85 15.27 13.90
CA ARG A 289 32.42 15.53 14.20
C ARG A 289 32.13 15.29 15.67
N VAL A 290 32.06 16.37 16.45
CA VAL A 290 31.75 16.35 17.87
C VAL A 290 30.25 16.57 18.07
N ARG A 291 29.61 15.73 18.90
CA ARG A 291 28.20 15.89 19.28
C ARG A 291 28.11 16.78 20.53
N VAL A 292 27.57 17.99 20.37
CA VAL A 292 27.40 18.96 21.46
C VAL A 292 25.93 19.00 21.87
N ASN A 293 25.66 19.09 23.18
CA ASN A 293 24.31 19.28 23.70
C ASN A 293 23.94 20.76 23.50
N GLU A 294 22.78 21.03 22.93
CA GLU A 294 22.18 22.36 22.98
C GLU A 294 21.61 22.53 24.39
N ILE A 295 22.38 23.22 25.24
CA ILE A 295 21.99 23.50 26.62
C ILE A 295 20.85 24.52 26.57
N SER A 296 19.69 24.09 27.06
CA SER A 296 18.44 24.85 27.12
C SER A 296 18.35 25.77 28.34
#